data_AF-A0AAU7FCS7-F1
#
_entry.id   AF-A0AAU7FCS7-F1
#
_cell.length_a   1.000
_cell.length_b   1.000
_cell.length_c   1.000
_cell.angle_alpha   90.00
_cell.angle_beta   90.00
_cell.angle_gamma   90.00
#
_symmetry.space_group_name_H-M   'P 1'
#
loop_
_entity.id
_entity.type
_entity.pdbx_description
1 polymer ?
#
loop_
_entity_poly.entity_id
_entity_poly.type
_entity_poly.pdbx_seq_one_letter_code
_entity_poly.pdbx_strand_id
1 'polypeptide(L)'
;MKNLLPFKPIKQNYFKVGELWRGADGNLNYTIGAINTPAKYFSARDKVAKHFHLMPIGFTCSPLDALTRPYFCWRNFAVIRLEWDIWCGFFVSAANPRSEWLLMKIATFCESEFK
;
A
#
# COMPACT_ATOMS: atom_id res chain seq x y z
N MET A 1 26.98 -16.03 10.80
CA MET A 1 25.99 -16.01 9.70
C MET A 1 24.66 -15.57 10.29
N LYS A 2 24.05 -14.47 9.81
CA LYS A 2 22.84 -13.90 10.40
C LYS A 2 21.63 -14.80 10.10
N ASN A 3 20.87 -15.13 11.14
CA ASN A 3 19.61 -15.86 11.06
C ASN A 3 18.65 -15.12 10.11
N LEU A 4 18.40 -15.70 8.94
CA LEU A 4 17.26 -15.34 8.11
C LEU A 4 16.01 -15.73 8.91
N LEU A 5 15.18 -14.75 9.27
CA LEU A 5 13.89 -15.00 9.90
C LEU A 5 13.09 -15.97 9.01
N PRO A 6 12.41 -16.98 9.59
CA PRO A 6 11.66 -17.95 8.81
C PRO A 6 10.54 -17.24 8.04
N PHE A 7 10.54 -17.43 6.71
CA PHE A 7 9.46 -17.00 5.83
C PHE A 7 8.16 -17.65 6.32
N LYS A 8 7.29 -16.86 6.98
CA LYS A 8 5.94 -17.31 7.30
C LYS A 8 5.10 -17.18 6.02
N PRO A 9 4.61 -18.29 5.43
CA PRO A 9 3.70 -18.21 4.31
C PRO A 9 2.47 -17.39 4.73
N ILE A 10 2.17 -16.34 3.98
CA ILE A 10 0.91 -15.62 4.13
C ILE A 10 -0.19 -16.62 3.75
N LYS A 11 -1.10 -16.94 4.67
CA LYS A 11 -2.32 -17.68 4.32
C LYS A 11 -2.99 -16.89 3.20
N GLN A 12 -3.11 -17.49 2.00
CA GLN A 12 -3.78 -16.91 0.84
C GLN A 12 -5.25 -16.63 1.21
N ASN A 13 -5.52 -15.47 1.81
CA ASN A 13 -6.80 -14.83 1.66
C ASN A 13 -6.84 -14.41 0.20
N TYR A 14 -7.68 -15.05 -0.62
CA TYR A 14 -7.82 -14.70 -2.03
C TYR A 14 -8.47 -13.31 -2.12
N PHE A 15 -7.62 -12.29 -2.18
CA PHE A 15 -7.98 -10.98 -2.68
C PHE A 15 -8.37 -11.17 -4.16
N LYS A 16 -9.59 -10.76 -4.54
CA LYS A 16 -10.13 -10.89 -5.90
C LYS A 16 -9.65 -9.76 -6.81
N VAL A 17 -9.38 -8.60 -6.23
CA VAL A 17 -9.00 -7.37 -6.93
C VAL A 17 -7.49 -7.20 -6.92
N GLY A 18 -6.85 -7.44 -5.79
CA GLY A 18 -5.40 -7.28 -5.64
C GLY A 18 -4.67 -8.53 -5.17
N GLU A 19 -3.37 -8.37 -4.95
CA GLU A 19 -2.47 -9.44 -4.50
C GLU A 19 -1.68 -8.98 -3.28
N LEU A 20 -1.58 -9.86 -2.27
CA LEU A 20 -0.70 -9.66 -1.11
C LEU A 20 0.59 -10.44 -1.26
N TRP A 21 1.71 -9.82 -0.94
CA TRP A 21 3.02 -10.46 -0.99
C TRP A 21 4.02 -9.78 -0.05
N ARG A 22 5.13 -10.45 0.27
CA ARG A 22 6.24 -9.86 1.03
C ARG A 22 7.35 -9.42 0.08
N GLY A 23 7.78 -8.17 0.21
CA GLY A 23 8.93 -7.63 -0.50
C GLY A 23 10.25 -8.21 -0.03
N ALA A 24 11.29 -8.00 -0.84
CA ALA A 24 12.66 -8.37 -0.48
C ALA A 24 13.20 -7.59 0.74
N ASP A 25 12.63 -6.41 1.00
CA ASP A 25 12.84 -5.61 2.21
C ASP A 25 12.11 -6.18 3.44
N GLY A 26 11.35 -7.26 3.28
CA GLY A 26 10.56 -7.92 4.32
C GLY A 26 9.21 -7.27 4.58
N ASN A 27 8.89 -6.15 3.93
CA ASN A 27 7.64 -5.42 4.14
C ASN A 27 6.47 -6.14 3.46
N LEU A 28 5.29 -6.06 4.08
CA LEU A 28 4.06 -6.52 3.47
C LEU A 28 3.64 -5.50 2.40
N ASN A 29 3.24 -6.00 1.24
CA ASN A 29 2.79 -5.23 0.09
C ASN A 29 1.42 -5.72 -0.40
N TYR A 30 0.63 -4.81 -0.94
CA TYR A 30 -0.62 -5.07 -1.61
C TYR A 30 -0.66 -4.33 -2.95
N THR A 31 -1.03 -5.02 -4.03
CA THR A 31 -1.03 -4.46 -5.40
C THR A 31 -2.35 -4.66 -6.11
N ILE A 32 -2.78 -3.68 -6.91
CA ILE A 32 -3.96 -3.77 -7.79
C ILE A 32 -3.55 -3.38 -9.22
N GLY A 33 -3.36 -4.37 -10.08
CA GLY A 33 -2.95 -4.16 -11.48
C GLY A 33 -3.98 -3.42 -12.33
N ALA A 34 -5.27 -3.53 -12.01
CA ALA A 34 -6.35 -2.85 -12.75
C ALA A 34 -6.31 -1.31 -12.65
N ILE A 35 -5.61 -0.77 -11.64
CA ILE A 35 -5.36 0.68 -11.46
C ILE A 35 -4.10 1.05 -12.25
N ASN A 36 -4.21 0.92 -13.57
CA ASN A 36 -3.09 0.99 -14.52
C ASN A 36 -2.85 2.37 -15.16
N THR A 37 -3.53 3.42 -14.68
CA THR A 37 -3.30 4.79 -15.16
C THR A 37 -3.11 5.75 -13.99
N PRO A 38 -2.33 6.84 -14.17
CA PRO A 38 -2.17 7.85 -13.13
C PRO A 38 -3.48 8.44 -12.63
N ALA A 39 -4.46 8.66 -13.52
CA ALA A 39 -5.77 9.20 -13.15
C ALA A 39 -6.55 8.24 -12.23
N LYS A 40 -6.57 6.94 -12.53
CA LYS A 40 -7.18 5.92 -11.67
C LYS A 40 -6.45 5.84 -10.33
N TYR A 41 -5.12 5.93 -10.34
CA TYR A 41 -4.31 5.96 -9.14
C TYR A 41 -4.67 7.14 -8.23
N PHE A 42 -4.68 8.36 -8.74
CA PHE A 42 -5.01 9.52 -7.92
C PHE A 42 -6.41 9.41 -7.30
N SER A 43 -7.39 8.92 -8.06
CA SER A 43 -8.73 8.64 -7.53
C SER A 43 -8.73 7.59 -6.41
N ALA A 44 -8.03 6.47 -6.59
CA ALA A 44 -7.94 5.41 -5.60
C ALA A 44 -7.17 5.85 -4.35
N ARG A 45 -6.02 6.51 -4.54
CA ARG A 45 -5.20 7.12 -3.49
C ARG A 45 -6.02 8.07 -2.63
N ASP A 46 -6.79 8.96 -3.25
CA ASP A 46 -7.59 9.96 -2.51
C ASP A 46 -8.72 9.31 -1.72
N LYS A 47 -9.38 8.27 -2.28
CA LYS A 47 -10.37 7.47 -1.55
C LYS A 47 -9.76 6.77 -0.34
N VAL A 48 -8.64 6.07 -0.52
CA VAL A 48 -7.92 5.38 0.56
C VAL A 48 -7.45 6.38 1.62
N ALA A 49 -6.81 7.48 1.20
CA ALA A 49 -6.29 8.49 2.11
C ALA A 49 -7.39 9.15 2.94
N LYS A 50 -8.53 9.47 2.31
CA LYS A 50 -9.69 10.01 3.01
C LYS A 50 -10.28 9.01 4.01
N HIS A 51 -10.47 7.75 3.60
CA HIS A 51 -11.08 6.72 4.45
C HIS A 51 -10.23 6.42 5.70
N PHE A 52 -8.90 6.32 5.53
CA PHE A 52 -7.98 5.96 6.61
C PHE A 52 -7.35 7.16 7.31
N HIS A 53 -7.81 8.38 7.02
CA HIS A 53 -7.30 9.61 7.61
C HIS A 53 -5.77 9.73 7.48
N LEU A 54 -5.30 9.53 6.25
CA LEU A 54 -3.88 9.53 5.92
C LEU A 54 -3.44 10.94 5.55
N MET A 55 -2.38 11.42 6.18
CA MET A 55 -1.72 12.67 5.83
C MET A 55 -0.44 12.39 5.04
N PRO A 56 -0.24 13.06 3.90
CA PRO A 56 0.93 12.81 3.09
C PRO A 56 2.18 13.43 3.76
N ILE A 57 3.27 12.66 3.87
CA ILE A 57 4.52 13.11 4.50
C ILE A 57 5.39 13.81 3.44
N GLY A 58 6.05 14.92 3.79
CA GLY A 58 6.97 15.66 2.90
C GLY A 58 6.28 16.72 2.03
N PHE A 59 6.96 17.16 0.97
CA PHE A 59 6.43 18.08 -0.03
C PHE A 59 6.45 17.41 -1.41
N THR A 60 5.50 17.78 -2.27
CA THR A 60 5.52 17.35 -3.68
C THR A 60 6.30 18.39 -4.47
N CYS A 61 7.52 18.07 -4.89
CA CYS A 61 8.38 18.92 -5.71
C CYS A 61 8.32 18.53 -7.20
N SER A 62 7.89 17.30 -7.49
CA SER A 62 7.72 16.78 -8.85
C SER A 62 6.45 15.93 -8.98
N PRO A 63 5.95 15.70 -10.20
CA PRO A 63 4.86 14.75 -10.44
C PRO A 63 5.20 13.32 -9.98
N LEU A 64 6.48 12.93 -10.01
CA LEU A 64 6.94 11.63 -9.54
C LEU A 64 6.75 11.49 -8.03
N ASP A 65 7.01 12.55 -7.26
CA ASP A 65 6.80 12.56 -5.81
C ASP A 65 5.32 12.34 -5.44
N ALA A 66 4.39 12.71 -6.33
CA ALA A 66 2.97 12.45 -6.13
C ALA A 66 2.58 10.99 -6.40
N LEU A 67 3.38 10.27 -7.20
CA LEU A 67 3.22 8.86 -7.53
C LEU A 67 3.90 7.94 -6.52
N THR A 68 4.88 8.43 -5.77
CA THR A 68 5.60 7.63 -4.76
C THR A 68 5.69 8.41 -3.46
N ARG A 69 4.65 8.35 -2.61
CA ARG A 69 4.61 9.15 -1.37
C ARG A 69 4.25 8.32 -0.14
N PRO A 70 5.01 8.47 0.97
CA PRO A 70 4.60 7.95 2.26
C PRO A 70 3.50 8.80 2.90
N TYR A 71 2.63 8.14 3.65
CA TYR A 71 1.50 8.70 4.36
C TYR A 71 1.51 8.28 5.81
N PHE A 72 1.19 9.21 6.70
CA PHE A 72 1.04 8.98 8.13
C PHE A 72 -0.43 8.86 8.52
N CYS A 73 -0.78 7.81 9.25
CA CYS A 73 -2.08 7.67 9.91
C CYS A 73 -1.94 8.11 11.38
N TRP A 74 -2.48 9.29 11.72
CA TRP A 74 -2.37 9.83 13.08
C TRP A 74 -3.12 9.00 14.13
N ARG A 75 -4.17 8.30 13.73
CA ARG A 75 -4.99 7.49 14.66
C ARG A 75 -4.24 6.30 15.25
N ASN A 76 -3.32 5.74 14.48
CA ASN A 76 -2.66 4.47 14.81
C ASN A 76 -1.13 4.57 14.82
N PHE A 77 -0.58 5.77 14.60
CA PHE A 77 0.86 6.03 14.52
C PHE A 77 1.57 5.08 13.55
N ALA A 78 1.01 4.94 12.35
CA ALA A 78 1.49 4.04 11.30
C ALA A 78 1.85 4.81 10.04
N VAL A 79 2.85 4.31 9.31
CA VAL A 79 3.28 4.87 8.02
C VAL A 79 3.02 3.84 6.92
N ILE A 80 2.25 4.25 5.92
CA ILE A 80 1.96 3.45 4.72
C ILE A 80 2.50 4.18 3.50
N ARG A 81 3.03 3.47 2.51
CA ARG A 81 3.34 4.07 1.21
C ARG A 81 2.19 3.78 0.27
N LEU A 82 1.69 4.82 -0.39
CA LEU A 82 0.74 4.70 -1.49
C LEU A 82 1.51 5.12 -2.73
N GLU A 83 1.66 4.18 -3.66
CA GLU A 83 2.50 4.34 -4.82
C GLU A 83 1.79 3.88 -6.08
N TRP A 84 2.31 4.32 -7.22
CA TRP A 84 1.90 3.84 -8.54
C TRP A 84 3.12 3.52 -9.38
N ASP A 85 3.07 2.36 -10.01
CA ASP A 85 4.06 1.90 -10.98
C ASP A 85 3.35 1.28 -12.19
N ILE A 86 3.96 1.40 -13.37
CA ILE A 86 3.37 0.96 -14.64
C ILE A 86 3.20 -0.56 -14.74
N TRP A 87 4.00 -1.33 -14.01
CA TRP A 87 3.98 -2.80 -14.03
C TRP A 87 2.97 -3.35 -13.02
N CYS A 88 2.86 -2.72 -11.85
CA CYS A 88 2.06 -3.24 -10.73
C CYS A 88 0.74 -2.49 -10.50
N GLY A 89 0.53 -1.34 -11.13
CA GLY A 89 -0.62 -0.47 -10.91
C GLY A 89 -0.56 0.24 -9.57
N PHE A 90 -1.65 0.16 -8.79
CA PHE A 90 -1.68 0.73 -7.44
C PHE A 90 -0.93 -0.16 -6.45
N PHE A 91 0.04 0.42 -5.75
CA PHE A 91 0.91 -0.29 -4.82
C PHE A 91 0.77 0.31 -3.42
N VAL A 92 0.58 -0.56 -2.42
CA VAL A 92 0.48 -0.19 -1.02
C VAL A 92 1.51 -0.98 -0.24
N SER A 93 2.39 -0.29 0.49
CA SER A 93 3.45 -0.95 1.29
C SER A 93 3.44 -0.50 2.74
N ALA A 94 3.56 -1.49 3.64
CA ALA A 94 3.76 -1.25 5.05
C ALA A 94 5.21 -0.82 5.27
N ALA A 95 5.44 0.42 5.67
CA ALA A 95 6.81 0.92 5.85
C ALA A 95 7.60 0.23 6.99
N ASN A 96 6.91 -0.54 7.84
CA ASN A 96 7.47 -1.34 8.92
C ASN A 96 6.43 -2.37 9.42
N PRO A 97 6.84 -3.35 10.26
CA PRO A 97 5.92 -4.39 10.77
C PRO A 97 4.68 -3.85 11.51
N ARG A 98 4.78 -2.69 12.18
CA ARG A 98 3.65 -2.07 12.89
C ARG A 98 2.57 -1.57 11.92
N SER A 99 2.96 -1.20 10.70
CA SER A 99 2.05 -0.76 9.65
C SER A 99 1.33 -1.90 8.92
N GLU A 100 1.74 -3.18 9.10
CA GLU A 100 1.13 -4.31 8.40
C GLU A 100 -0.37 -4.45 8.70
N TRP A 101 -0.78 -4.18 9.94
CA TRP A 101 -2.20 -4.19 10.31
C TRP A 101 -3.01 -3.15 9.51
N LEU A 102 -2.46 -1.95 9.32
CA LEU A 102 -3.13 -0.89 8.55
C LEU A 102 -3.19 -1.28 7.07
N LEU A 103 -2.12 -1.86 6.53
CA LEU A 103 -2.12 -2.38 5.17
C LEU A 103 -3.21 -3.43 4.96
N MET A 104 -3.38 -4.38 5.88
CA MET A 104 -4.44 -5.39 5.78
C MET A 104 -5.84 -4.76 5.77
N LYS A 105 -6.05 -3.68 6.53
CA LYS A 105 -7.31 -2.91 6.49
C LYS A 105 -7.49 -2.19 5.15
N ILE A 106 -6.45 -1.57 4.62
CA ILE A 106 -6.46 -0.93 3.29
C ILE A 106 -6.77 -1.96 2.21
N ALA A 107 -6.10 -3.11 2.22
CA ALA A 107 -6.35 -4.18 1.26
C ALA A 107 -7.82 -4.65 1.29
N THR A 108 -8.37 -4.84 2.49
CA THR A 108 -9.79 -5.23 2.66
C THR A 108 -10.75 -4.18 2.12
N PHE A 109 -10.46 -2.89 2.33
CA PHE A 109 -11.23 -1.78 1.79
C PHE A 109 -11.13 -1.71 0.26
N CYS A 110 -9.94 -1.89 -0.31
CA CYS A 110 -9.74 -1.91 -1.74
C CYS A 110 -10.54 -3.03 -2.42
N GLU A 111 -10.61 -4.21 -1.79
CA GLU A 111 -11.43 -5.32 -2.27
C GLU A 111 -12.92 -5.01 -2.32
N SER A 112 -13.44 -4.14 -1.44
CA SER A 112 -14.86 -3.76 -1.48
C SER A 112 -15.14 -2.66 -2.50
N GLU A 113 -14.20 -1.72 -2.66
CA GLU A 113 -14.43 -0.48 -3.42
C GLU A 113 -13.99 -0.51 -4.88
N PHE A 114 -13.07 -1.40 -5.24
CA PHE A 114 -12.42 -1.42 -6.57
C PHE A 114 -12.70 -2.69 -7.38
N LYS A 115 -13.82 -3.36 -7.10
CA LYS A 115 -14.31 -4.50 -7.90
C LYS A 115 -14.73 -4.10 -9.30
#